data_AF-A0A357XWI4-F1
#
_entry.id   AF-A0A357XWI4-F1
#
_cell.length_a   1.000
_cell.length_b   1.000
_cell.length_c   1.000
_cell.angle_alpha   90.00
_cell.angle_beta   90.00
_cell.angle_gamma   90.00
#
_symmetry.space_group_name_H-M   'P 1'
#
loop_
_entity.id
_entity.type
_entity.pdbx_description
1 polymer ?
#
loop_
_entity_poly.entity_id
_entity_poly.type
_entity_poly.pdbx_seq_one_letter_code
_entity_poly.pdbx_strand_id
1 'polypeptide(L)'
;MKAEKIDPQSLKPARLMRLLNTAGLGTVLTEHRLRRHRNRAGYSIGTDKTINLFQYAAWLTQEFFREKRAPRDYAEKKRLQTIKNNEAVRTAQDIGELPPVADPKRKAESLRSFKAFCENYFKDVFYLKWSEDHLRVIEKIERSVRHGGLFAMAMPRGSGKALALDTPLPTPNGWTTMGDIRTGEEVFDEQGNPSRVVFATDVMHGHPCFEVAFSDGEKIVCDADHLWMVHNGSGWETRTTGSLDSRFPYRLPPTFPNDNRHIESIVPVPSVPVRCIQVDSSSRLYLAGRKMVPTHNTVLCQTAVVWAALSGATPFVCLIAASAERAQNLLENIKTWLECNVPLAEDFPEVCFPVKCLERIANRQKGQKHLG
;
A
#
# COMPACT_ATOMS: atom_id res chain seq x y z
N MET A 1 80.51 -23.33 40.21
CA MET A 1 79.66 -23.16 39.01
C MET A 1 80.33 -22.14 38.09
N LYS A 2 80.71 -22.52 36.86
CA LYS A 2 81.25 -21.56 35.88
C LYS A 2 80.15 -20.53 35.58
N ALA A 3 80.40 -19.25 35.83
CA ALA A 3 79.52 -18.18 35.38
C ALA A 3 79.52 -18.20 33.85
N GLU A 4 78.42 -18.65 33.26
CA GLU A 4 78.19 -18.60 31.81
C GLU A 4 78.28 -17.13 31.39
N LYS A 5 79.27 -16.80 30.54
CA LYS A 5 79.45 -15.44 30.03
C LYS A 5 78.19 -15.06 29.25
N ILE A 6 77.43 -14.10 29.76
CA ILE A 6 76.21 -13.61 29.10
C ILE A 6 76.65 -12.69 27.96
N ASP A 7 76.28 -13.03 26.73
CA ASP A 7 76.40 -12.13 25.59
C ASP A 7 75.10 -11.31 25.43
N PRO A 8 75.09 -10.02 25.80
CA PRO A 8 73.90 -9.18 25.71
C PRO A 8 73.48 -8.89 24.26
N GLN A 9 74.34 -9.14 23.26
CA GLN A 9 74.01 -8.88 21.86
C GLN A 9 73.24 -10.04 21.22
N SER A 10 73.22 -11.22 21.84
CA SER A 10 72.59 -12.42 21.29
C SER A 10 71.96 -13.30 22.37
N LEU A 11 70.79 -12.89 22.87
CA LEU A 11 70.07 -13.61 23.92
C LEU A 11 68.88 -14.41 23.37
N LYS A 12 68.74 -15.67 23.80
CA LYS A 12 67.48 -16.40 23.59
C LYS A 12 66.33 -15.67 24.32
N PRO A 13 65.11 -15.60 23.74
CA PRO A 13 63.98 -14.89 24.35
C PRO A 13 63.70 -15.28 25.81
N ALA A 14 63.74 -16.57 26.13
CA ALA A 14 63.56 -17.05 27.50
C ALA A 14 64.64 -16.55 28.47
N ARG A 15 65.88 -16.41 28.00
CA ARG A 15 67.00 -15.90 28.80
C ARG A 15 66.88 -14.39 29.02
N LEU A 16 66.50 -13.64 27.99
CA LEU A 16 66.21 -12.21 28.10
C LEU A 16 65.10 -11.93 29.11
N MET A 17 63.98 -12.67 29.04
CA MET A 17 62.88 -12.50 29.99
C MET A 17 63.32 -12.77 31.43
N ARG A 18 64.06 -13.87 31.67
CA ARG A 18 64.62 -14.16 33.00
C ARG A 18 65.55 -13.04 33.46
N LEU A 19 66.45 -12.58 32.60
CA LEU A 19 67.40 -11.51 32.93
C LEU A 19 66.69 -10.21 33.34
N LEU A 20 65.71 -9.77 32.54
CA LEU A 20 64.98 -8.52 32.80
C LEU A 20 64.05 -8.64 34.02
N ASN A 21 63.39 -9.78 34.20
CA ASN A 21 62.50 -9.99 35.34
C ASN A 21 63.28 -10.12 36.65
N THR A 22 64.49 -10.70 36.63
CA THR A 22 65.37 -10.74 37.81
C THR A 22 65.91 -9.36 38.19
N ALA A 23 66.05 -8.44 37.23
CA ALA A 23 66.53 -7.08 37.51
C ALA A 23 65.56 -6.26 38.38
N GLY A 24 64.31 -6.71 38.57
CA GLY A 24 63.33 -6.07 39.46
C GLY A 24 62.82 -4.71 38.99
N LEU A 25 63.12 -4.32 37.75
CA LEU A 25 62.75 -3.01 37.20
C LEU A 25 61.42 -3.10 36.44
N GLY A 26 60.36 -2.57 37.04
CA GLY A 26 59.07 -2.35 36.39
C GLY A 26 58.16 -3.59 36.31
N THR A 27 57.30 -3.62 35.27
CA THR A 27 56.32 -4.70 35.09
C THR A 27 56.96 -5.95 34.50
N VAL A 28 56.59 -7.11 35.03
CA VAL A 28 57.07 -8.41 34.56
C VAL A 28 56.87 -8.55 33.05
N LEU A 29 57.95 -8.83 32.34
CA LEU A 29 57.92 -9.12 30.91
C LEU A 29 57.45 -10.56 30.70
N THR A 30 56.25 -10.71 30.15
CA THR A 30 55.66 -12.00 29.79
C THR A 30 56.06 -12.43 28.38
N GLU A 31 55.98 -13.73 28.11
CA GLU A 31 56.29 -14.30 26.79
C GLU A 31 55.38 -13.72 25.69
N HIS A 32 54.09 -13.56 25.98
CA HIS A 32 53.14 -12.97 25.05
C HIS A 32 53.50 -11.52 24.71
N ARG A 33 53.89 -10.73 25.72
CA ARG A 33 54.31 -9.33 25.53
C ARG A 33 55.61 -9.23 24.74
N LEU A 34 56.60 -10.06 25.07
CA LEU A 34 57.87 -10.10 24.33
C LEU A 34 57.65 -10.52 22.87
N ARG A 35 56.83 -11.54 22.61
CA ARG A 35 56.47 -11.95 21.25
C ARG A 35 55.84 -10.80 20.45
N ARG A 36 54.90 -10.06 21.06
CA ARG A 36 54.29 -8.88 20.42
C ARG A 36 55.32 -7.79 20.11
N HIS A 37 56.25 -7.54 21.01
CA HIS A 37 57.33 -6.57 20.77
C HIS A 37 58.21 -7.00 19.59
N ARG A 38 58.61 -8.28 19.53
CA ARG A 38 59.38 -8.83 18.39
C ARG A 38 58.64 -8.70 17.08
N ASN A 39 57.34 -9.01 17.06
CA ASN A 39 56.53 -8.87 15.85
C ASN A 39 56.42 -7.41 15.38
N ARG A 40 56.37 -6.45 16.33
CA ARG A 40 56.22 -5.02 16.01
C ARG A 40 57.54 -4.36 15.63
N ALA A 41 58.63 -4.73 16.30
CA ALA A 41 59.97 -4.24 16.02
C ALA A 41 60.60 -4.90 14.78
N GLY A 42 60.15 -6.10 14.41
CA GLY A 42 60.75 -6.90 13.35
C GLY A 42 62.20 -7.28 13.68
N TYR A 43 63.04 -7.37 12.65
CA TYR A 43 64.47 -7.72 12.78
C TYR A 43 65.36 -6.58 13.34
N SER A 44 64.79 -5.43 13.72
CA SER A 44 65.54 -4.30 14.25
C SER A 44 66.11 -4.51 15.66
N ILE A 45 65.59 -5.52 16.38
CA ILE A 45 65.99 -5.83 17.76
C ILE A 45 66.68 -7.20 17.90
N GLY A 46 66.98 -7.85 16.77
CA GLY A 46 67.61 -9.17 16.75
C GLY A 46 67.14 -10.04 15.58
N THR A 47 67.28 -11.36 15.74
CA THR A 47 66.97 -12.37 14.73
C THR A 47 65.65 -13.10 15.04
N ASP A 48 65.34 -14.12 14.24
CA ASP A 48 64.27 -15.08 14.49
C ASP A 48 64.52 -15.91 15.78
N LYS A 49 65.78 -16.09 16.18
CA LYS A 49 66.17 -16.93 17.33
C LYS A 49 66.67 -16.16 18.54
N THR A 50 67.27 -14.99 18.34
CA THR A 50 67.93 -14.22 19.40
C THR A 50 67.51 -12.75 19.40
N ILE A 51 67.69 -12.10 20.53
CA ILE A 51 67.38 -10.69 20.75
C ILE A 51 68.64 -9.99 21.25
N ASN A 52 68.97 -8.85 20.66
CA ASN A 52 70.01 -7.97 21.15
C ASN A 52 69.39 -7.07 22.23
N LEU A 53 69.87 -7.18 23.47
CA LEU A 53 69.34 -6.46 24.63
C LEU A 53 69.37 -4.94 24.44
N PHE A 54 70.46 -4.41 23.87
CA PHE A 54 70.63 -2.97 23.69
C PHE A 54 69.71 -2.42 22.62
N GLN A 55 69.58 -3.11 21.49
CA GLN A 55 68.64 -2.73 20.44
C GLN A 55 67.19 -2.81 20.94
N TYR A 56 66.86 -3.85 21.71
CA TYR A 56 65.55 -3.99 22.31
C TYR A 56 65.23 -2.86 23.30
N ALA A 57 66.19 -2.47 24.15
CA ALA A 57 66.05 -1.34 25.05
C ALA A 57 65.88 -0.01 24.29
N ALA A 58 66.68 0.21 23.25
CA ALA A 58 66.58 1.41 22.41
C ALA A 58 65.21 1.51 21.72
N TRP A 59 64.70 0.38 21.18
CA TRP A 59 63.37 0.33 20.57
C TRP A 59 62.26 0.61 21.58
N LEU A 60 62.34 0.05 22.80
CA LEU A 60 61.39 0.35 23.87
C LEU A 60 61.37 1.84 24.23
N THR A 61 62.54 2.47 24.29
CA THR A 61 62.68 3.91 24.54
C THR A 61 62.05 4.73 23.43
N GLN A 62 62.31 4.39 22.16
CA GLN A 62 61.67 5.04 21.01
C GLN A 62 60.15 4.90 21.04
N GLU A 63 59.63 3.72 21.38
CA GLU A 63 58.19 3.50 21.50
C GLU A 63 57.57 4.22 22.70
N PHE A 64 58.32 4.40 23.79
CA PHE A 64 57.89 5.17 24.96
C PHE A 64 57.75 6.66 24.64
N PHE A 65 58.72 7.21 23.90
CA PHE A 65 58.73 8.62 23.49
C PHE A 65 57.97 8.90 22.19
N ARG A 66 57.45 7.88 21.52
CA ARG A 66 56.63 8.04 20.32
C ARG A 66 55.35 8.80 20.68
N GLU A 67 55.16 9.98 20.10
CA GLU A 67 53.95 10.77 20.28
C GLU A 67 52.71 9.88 20.01
N LYS A 68 51.91 9.67 21.05
CA LYS A 68 50.61 9.03 20.90
C LYS A 68 49.74 10.01 20.12
N ARG A 69 49.47 9.71 18.84
CA ARG A 69 48.48 10.47 18.06
C ARG A 69 47.20 10.60 18.88
N ALA A 70 46.77 11.83 19.14
CA ALA A 70 45.48 12.08 19.77
C ALA A 70 44.37 11.40 18.93
N PRO A 71 43.36 10.77 19.55
CA PRO A 71 42.22 10.28 18.81
C PRO A 71 41.56 11.46 18.07
N ARG A 72 41.28 11.32 16.77
CA ARG A 72 40.52 12.32 15.99
C ARG A 72 39.24 12.68 16.77
N ASP A 73 39.05 13.97 17.04
CA ASP A 73 38.02 14.52 17.92
C ASP A 73 36.64 13.90 17.65
N TYR A 74 36.09 13.24 18.67
CA TYR A 74 34.79 12.57 18.62
C TYR A 74 33.67 13.58 18.30
N ALA A 75 33.81 14.83 18.77
CA ALA A 75 32.85 15.89 18.51
C ALA A 75 32.83 16.28 17.02
N GLU A 76 34.00 16.34 16.38
CA GLU A 76 34.10 16.68 14.95
C GLU A 76 33.55 15.56 14.05
N LYS A 77 33.83 14.29 14.37
CA LYS A 77 33.20 13.15 13.67
C LYS A 77 31.69 13.15 13.84
N LYS A 78 31.18 13.41 15.05
CA LYS A 78 29.74 13.50 15.32
C LYS A 78 29.11 14.67 14.56
N ARG A 79 29.77 15.85 14.51
CA ARG A 79 29.31 17.02 13.76
C ARG A 79 29.26 16.75 12.25
N LEU A 80 30.32 16.15 11.68
CA LEU A 80 30.34 15.77 10.27
C LEU A 80 29.27 14.71 9.95
N GLN A 81 29.03 13.77 10.86
CA GLN A 81 27.94 12.80 10.72
C GLN A 81 26.57 13.47 10.80
N THR A 82 26.36 14.42 11.72
CA THR A 82 25.12 15.19 11.82
C THR A 82 24.89 16.03 10.56
N ILE A 83 25.93 16.70 10.03
CA ILE A 83 25.83 17.44 8.77
C ILE A 83 25.46 16.51 7.62
N LYS A 84 26.15 15.36 7.48
CA LYS A 84 25.82 14.35 6.46
C LYS A 84 24.41 13.79 6.61
N ASN A 85 23.98 13.50 7.83
CA ASN A 85 22.62 13.01 8.10
C ASN A 85 21.58 14.10 7.79
N ASN A 86 21.84 15.35 8.14
CA ASN A 86 20.94 16.47 7.85
C ASN A 86 20.88 16.77 6.35
N GLU A 87 22.00 16.71 5.62
CA GLU A 87 22.03 16.80 4.17
C GLU A 87 21.29 15.62 3.54
N ALA A 88 21.53 14.39 3.97
CA ALA A 88 20.81 13.22 3.49
C ALA A 88 19.29 13.32 3.75
N VAL A 89 18.88 13.83 4.91
CA VAL A 89 17.47 14.11 5.22
C VAL A 89 16.92 15.21 4.32
N ARG A 90 17.66 16.30 4.10
CA ARG A 90 17.23 17.42 3.23
C ARG A 90 17.09 16.98 1.78
N THR A 91 18.04 16.19 1.28
CA THR A 91 17.99 15.62 -0.08
C THR A 91 16.88 14.58 -0.22
N ALA A 92 16.59 13.79 0.83
CA ALA A 92 15.47 12.85 0.83
C ALA A 92 14.09 13.52 0.98
N GLN A 93 14.06 14.78 1.44
CA GLN A 93 12.84 15.57 1.59
C GLN A 93 12.43 16.26 0.29
N ASP A 94 13.38 16.61 -0.58
CA ASP A 94 13.09 17.25 -1.86
C ASP A 94 12.65 16.21 -2.90
N ILE A 95 11.44 16.34 -3.40
CA ILE A 95 10.89 15.45 -4.44
C ILE A 95 11.38 15.81 -5.85
N GLY A 96 12.10 16.93 -5.98
CA GLY A 96 12.58 17.42 -7.26
C GLY A 96 11.48 18.09 -8.10
N GLU A 97 11.69 18.12 -9.41
CA GLU A 97 10.74 18.71 -10.36
C GLU A 97 9.51 17.82 -10.55
N LEU A 98 8.34 18.45 -10.60
CA LEU A 98 7.10 17.75 -10.92
C LEU A 98 7.11 17.36 -12.41
N PRO A 99 6.67 16.15 -12.77
CA PRO A 99 6.42 15.81 -14.16
C PRO A 99 5.44 16.79 -14.79
N PRO A 100 5.56 17.08 -16.10
CA PRO A 100 4.59 17.91 -16.80
C PRO A 100 3.24 17.21 -16.87
N VAL A 101 2.16 18.00 -16.88
CA VAL A 101 0.80 17.50 -17.15
C VAL A 101 0.74 16.94 -18.57
N ALA A 102 0.37 15.66 -18.71
CA ALA A 102 0.34 14.98 -20.01
C ALA A 102 -0.75 15.53 -20.94
N ASP A 103 -1.98 15.71 -20.43
CA ASP A 103 -3.09 16.28 -21.20
C ASP A 103 -3.78 17.43 -20.44
N PRO A 104 -3.34 18.68 -20.65
CA PRO A 104 -3.95 19.85 -20.00
C PRO A 104 -5.42 20.05 -20.35
N LYS A 105 -5.87 19.60 -21.53
CA LYS A 105 -7.27 19.75 -21.95
C LYS A 105 -8.16 18.77 -21.20
N ARG A 106 -7.77 17.50 -21.14
CA ARG A 106 -8.48 16.46 -20.38
C ARG A 106 -8.55 16.79 -18.89
N LYS A 107 -7.44 17.30 -18.33
CA LYS A 107 -7.41 17.83 -16.96
C LYS A 107 -8.43 18.95 -16.76
N ALA A 108 -8.40 19.97 -17.61
CA ALA A 108 -9.29 21.13 -17.49
C ALA A 108 -10.77 20.78 -17.70
N GLU A 109 -11.08 19.84 -18.59
CA GLU A 109 -12.43 19.29 -18.76
C GLU A 109 -12.88 18.53 -17.51
N SER A 110 -12.04 17.64 -16.99
CA SER A 110 -12.36 16.82 -15.83
C SER A 110 -12.49 17.62 -14.54
N LEU A 111 -11.75 18.73 -14.39
CA LEU A 111 -11.99 19.68 -13.29
C LEU A 111 -13.34 20.42 -13.43
N ARG A 112 -13.82 20.61 -14.66
CA ARG A 112 -15.11 21.24 -14.99
C ARG A 112 -16.28 20.28 -15.08
N SER A 113 -16.06 18.98 -14.99
CA SER A 113 -17.14 17.98 -14.97
C SER A 113 -16.72 16.76 -14.16
N PHE A 114 -17.44 16.49 -13.07
CA PHE A 114 -17.29 15.29 -12.29
C PHE A 114 -17.62 14.04 -13.12
N LYS A 115 -18.59 14.13 -14.03
CA LYS A 115 -18.87 13.08 -15.01
C LYS A 115 -17.65 12.80 -15.89
N ALA A 116 -17.08 13.83 -16.53
CA ALA A 116 -15.90 13.67 -17.38
C ALA A 116 -14.70 13.16 -16.57
N PHE A 117 -14.54 13.58 -15.31
CA PHE A 117 -13.52 13.06 -14.41
C PHE A 117 -13.65 11.54 -14.19
N CYS A 118 -14.85 11.07 -13.88
CA CYS A 118 -15.15 9.63 -13.75
C CYS A 118 -14.84 8.89 -15.07
N GLU A 119 -15.27 9.43 -16.20
CA GLU A 119 -15.09 8.82 -17.53
C GLU A 119 -13.63 8.86 -18.02
N ASN A 120 -12.81 9.82 -17.59
CA ASN A 120 -11.43 9.96 -18.05
C ASN A 120 -10.46 9.14 -17.21
N TYR A 121 -10.61 9.16 -15.88
CA TYR A 121 -9.64 8.59 -14.95
C TYR A 121 -10.08 7.28 -14.33
N PHE A 122 -11.37 6.95 -14.37
CA PHE A 122 -11.92 5.74 -13.76
C PHE A 122 -12.69 4.92 -14.79
N LYS A 123 -12.15 4.83 -16.02
CA LYS A 123 -12.77 4.12 -17.16
C LYS A 123 -13.17 2.70 -16.81
N ASP A 124 -12.32 1.97 -16.09
CA ASP A 124 -12.58 0.59 -15.68
C ASP A 124 -13.75 0.47 -14.68
N VAL A 125 -14.17 1.58 -14.09
CA VAL A 125 -15.30 1.67 -13.14
C VAL A 125 -16.54 2.32 -13.78
N PHE A 126 -16.35 3.32 -14.64
CA PHE A 126 -17.42 4.10 -15.29
C PHE A 126 -17.39 3.95 -16.82
N TYR A 127 -17.29 2.71 -17.31
CA TYR A 127 -17.37 2.39 -18.73
C TYR A 127 -18.81 2.34 -19.28
N LEU A 128 -19.80 2.42 -18.39
CA LEU A 128 -21.22 2.27 -18.71
C LEU A 128 -21.92 3.62 -18.81
N LYS A 129 -23.02 3.65 -19.57
CA LYS A 129 -23.87 4.83 -19.71
C LYS A 129 -24.51 5.20 -18.37
N TRP A 130 -24.47 6.48 -18.02
CA TRP A 130 -25.10 7.02 -16.82
C TRP A 130 -26.63 6.97 -16.90
N SER A 131 -27.26 6.61 -15.78
CA SER A 131 -28.72 6.71 -15.61
C SER A 131 -29.13 8.12 -15.17
N GLU A 132 -30.41 8.46 -15.35
CA GLU A 132 -30.96 9.74 -14.91
C GLU A 132 -30.73 10.02 -13.41
N ASP A 133 -30.81 9.00 -12.56
CA ASP A 133 -30.53 9.15 -11.13
C ASP A 133 -29.06 9.45 -10.85
N HIS A 134 -28.14 8.80 -11.56
CA HIS A 134 -26.73 9.13 -11.46
C HIS A 134 -26.47 10.57 -11.91
N LEU A 135 -27.09 11.00 -13.01
CA LEU A 135 -26.95 12.36 -13.51
C LEU A 135 -27.47 13.40 -12.51
N ARG A 136 -28.62 13.15 -11.87
CA ARG A 136 -29.12 14.01 -10.78
C ARG A 136 -28.16 14.08 -9.58
N VAL A 137 -27.57 12.94 -9.20
CA VAL A 137 -26.59 12.88 -8.11
C VAL A 137 -25.30 13.63 -8.49
N ILE A 138 -24.78 13.41 -9.69
CA ILE A 138 -23.62 14.12 -10.23
C ILE A 138 -23.87 15.62 -10.23
N GLU A 139 -25.03 16.07 -10.70
CA GLU A 139 -25.37 17.50 -10.72
C GLU A 139 -25.34 18.10 -9.30
N LYS A 140 -25.90 17.40 -8.31
CA LYS A 140 -25.88 17.85 -6.91
C LYS A 140 -24.46 17.89 -6.33
N ILE A 141 -23.63 16.90 -6.65
CA ILE A 141 -22.21 16.86 -6.26
C ILE A 141 -21.48 18.05 -6.87
N GLU A 142 -21.59 18.24 -8.19
CA GLU A 142 -20.93 19.33 -8.90
C GLU A 142 -21.33 20.71 -8.37
N ARG A 143 -22.64 20.91 -8.14
CA ARG A 143 -23.16 22.16 -7.58
C ARG A 143 -22.56 22.44 -6.20
N SER A 144 -22.54 21.43 -5.33
CA SER A 144 -22.06 21.57 -3.96
C SER A 144 -20.57 21.82 -3.89
N VAL A 145 -19.78 21.17 -4.74
CA VAL A 145 -18.33 21.36 -4.82
C VAL A 145 -17.99 22.74 -5.41
N ARG A 146 -18.67 23.20 -6.46
CA ARG A 146 -18.32 24.46 -7.15
C ARG A 146 -18.86 25.73 -6.51
N HIS A 147 -20.09 25.68 -6.01
CA HIS A 147 -20.82 26.88 -5.58
C HIS A 147 -21.10 26.87 -4.08
N GLY A 148 -20.65 25.83 -3.38
CA GLY A 148 -21.05 25.57 -2.00
C GLY A 148 -22.48 25.04 -1.92
N GLY A 149 -22.78 24.42 -0.79
CA GLY A 149 -24.09 23.83 -0.52
C GLY A 149 -23.98 22.66 0.44
N LEU A 150 -25.08 22.37 1.14
CA LEU A 150 -25.18 21.18 1.97
C LEU A 150 -25.74 20.05 1.11
N PHE A 151 -24.88 19.11 0.73
CA PHE A 151 -25.28 17.88 0.08
C PHE A 151 -24.87 16.70 0.95
N ALA A 152 -25.86 16.14 1.65
CA ALA A 152 -25.72 14.87 2.33
C ALA A 152 -26.29 13.79 1.41
N MET A 153 -25.40 12.91 0.93
CA MET A 153 -25.83 11.70 0.25
C MET A 153 -25.83 10.56 1.26
N ALA A 154 -26.97 10.36 1.91
CA ALA A 154 -27.22 9.16 2.70
C ALA A 154 -27.58 8.04 1.72
N MET A 155 -26.58 7.32 1.24
CA MET A 155 -26.77 6.00 0.65
C MET A 155 -26.83 5.02 1.83
N PRO A 156 -27.99 4.41 2.16
CA PRO A 156 -28.04 3.36 3.17
C PRO A 156 -26.92 2.33 2.92
N ARG A 157 -26.31 1.80 3.97
CA ARG A 157 -25.42 0.65 3.80
C ARG A 157 -26.27 -0.48 3.20
N GLY A 158 -25.90 -0.97 2.02
CA GLY A 158 -26.73 -1.94 1.30
C GLY A 158 -27.88 -1.34 0.50
N SER A 159 -27.91 -0.02 0.24
CA SER A 159 -28.85 0.55 -0.72
C SER A 159 -28.52 0.07 -2.12
N GLY A 160 -29.27 -0.96 -2.52
CA GLY A 160 -29.49 -1.33 -3.89
C GLY A 160 -28.56 -2.32 -4.53
N LYS A 161 -28.08 -3.28 -3.77
CA LYS A 161 -27.34 -4.46 -4.28
C LYS A 161 -27.58 -5.68 -3.39
N ALA A 162 -28.68 -5.69 -2.64
CA ALA A 162 -28.92 -6.70 -1.64
C ALA A 162 -29.52 -7.96 -2.30
N LEU A 163 -29.05 -9.12 -1.85
CA LEU A 163 -29.58 -10.42 -2.24
C LEU A 163 -30.31 -11.04 -1.05
N ALA A 164 -31.32 -11.87 -1.32
CA ALA A 164 -31.99 -12.65 -0.28
C ALA A 164 -30.98 -13.52 0.49
N LEU A 165 -31.18 -13.68 1.79
CA LEU A 165 -30.22 -14.38 2.66
C LEU A 165 -29.95 -15.82 2.23
N ASP A 166 -30.91 -16.49 1.61
CA ASP A 166 -30.80 -17.85 1.11
C ASP A 166 -30.10 -17.95 -0.26
N THR A 167 -29.72 -16.82 -0.86
CA THR A 167 -29.01 -16.79 -2.15
C THR A 167 -27.68 -17.53 -2.02
N PRO A 168 -27.45 -18.61 -2.79
CA PRO A 168 -26.21 -19.38 -2.69
C PRO A 168 -25.04 -18.61 -3.30
N LEU A 169 -23.90 -18.65 -2.63
CA LEU A 169 -22.65 -18.02 -3.07
C LEU A 169 -21.58 -19.10 -3.29
N PRO A 170 -20.94 -19.16 -4.46
CA PRO A 170 -19.85 -20.08 -4.71
C PRO A 170 -18.58 -19.59 -4.01
N THR A 171 -17.86 -20.53 -3.38
CA THR A 171 -16.63 -20.28 -2.63
C THR A 171 -15.57 -21.30 -3.04
N PRO A 172 -14.27 -21.04 -2.80
CA PRO A 172 -13.22 -22.02 -3.06
C PRO A 172 -13.42 -23.37 -2.37
N ASN A 173 -14.16 -23.40 -1.25
CA ASN A 173 -14.38 -24.60 -0.44
C ASN A 173 -15.80 -25.20 -0.61
N GLY A 174 -16.55 -24.78 -1.64
CA GLY A 174 -17.90 -25.26 -1.90
C GLY A 174 -18.91 -24.11 -1.98
N TRP A 175 -20.02 -24.22 -1.26
CA TRP A 175 -21.11 -23.25 -1.31
C TRP A 175 -21.43 -22.72 0.08
N THR A 176 -21.74 -21.43 0.15
CA THR A 176 -22.34 -20.77 1.32
C THR A 176 -23.61 -20.03 0.89
N THR A 177 -24.21 -19.26 1.78
CA THR A 177 -25.35 -18.39 1.47
C THR A 177 -25.00 -16.93 1.76
N MET A 178 -25.76 -16.00 1.19
CA MET A 178 -25.67 -14.58 1.52
C MET A 178 -25.90 -14.30 3.03
N GLY A 179 -26.71 -15.12 3.69
CA GLY A 179 -26.95 -15.08 5.12
C GLY A 179 -25.79 -15.60 5.97
N ASP A 180 -25.07 -16.60 5.47
CA ASP A 180 -24.00 -17.28 6.22
C ASP A 180 -22.61 -16.71 5.96
N ILE A 181 -22.36 -16.14 4.78
CA ILE A 181 -21.06 -15.55 4.43
C ILE A 181 -20.61 -14.52 5.48
N ARG A 182 -19.33 -14.57 5.87
CA ARG A 182 -18.72 -13.66 6.85
C ARG A 182 -17.56 -12.88 6.25
N THR A 183 -17.29 -11.71 6.82
CA THR A 183 -16.08 -10.94 6.49
C THR A 183 -14.84 -11.79 6.75
N GLY A 184 -13.91 -11.80 5.79
CA GLY A 184 -12.71 -12.62 5.79
C GLY A 184 -12.80 -13.89 4.96
N GLU A 185 -14.01 -14.37 4.65
CA GLU A 185 -14.23 -15.52 3.76
C GLU A 185 -14.05 -15.14 2.28
N GLU A 186 -13.98 -16.13 1.40
CA GLU A 186 -13.73 -15.93 -0.03
C GLU A 186 -14.92 -16.37 -0.88
N VAL A 187 -15.24 -15.56 -1.88
CA VAL A 187 -16.17 -15.86 -2.99
C VAL A 187 -15.41 -15.78 -4.31
N PHE A 188 -16.05 -16.10 -5.43
CA PHE A 188 -15.44 -15.88 -6.75
C PHE A 188 -15.81 -14.51 -7.33
N ASP A 189 -14.82 -13.83 -7.91
CA ASP A 189 -15.04 -12.69 -8.80
C ASP A 189 -15.63 -13.14 -10.15
N GLU A 190 -15.96 -12.20 -11.02
CA GLU A 190 -16.56 -12.49 -12.33
C GLU A 190 -15.62 -13.22 -13.31
N GLN A 191 -14.32 -13.22 -13.07
CA GLN A 191 -13.35 -14.03 -13.81
C GLN A 191 -13.17 -15.44 -13.20
N GLY A 192 -13.83 -15.73 -12.08
CA GLY A 192 -13.70 -17.00 -11.37
C GLY A 192 -12.47 -17.07 -10.46
N ASN A 193 -11.81 -15.95 -10.16
CA ASN A 193 -10.72 -15.92 -9.18
C ASN A 193 -11.28 -15.75 -7.75
N PRO A 194 -10.64 -16.35 -6.73
CA PRO A 194 -10.99 -16.09 -5.34
C PRO A 194 -10.82 -14.61 -4.99
N SER A 195 -11.83 -14.03 -4.34
CA SER A 195 -11.83 -12.68 -3.81
C SER A 195 -12.39 -12.67 -2.39
N ARG A 196 -11.74 -11.92 -1.50
CA ARG A 196 -12.08 -11.87 -0.09
C ARG A 196 -13.25 -10.93 0.15
N VAL A 197 -14.20 -11.39 0.97
CA VAL A 197 -15.27 -10.56 1.52
C VAL A 197 -14.67 -9.63 2.57
N VAL A 198 -14.58 -8.34 2.24
CA VAL A 198 -14.02 -7.31 3.13
C VAL A 198 -15.07 -6.65 4.02
N PHE A 199 -16.35 -6.82 3.69
CA PHE A 199 -17.44 -6.27 4.49
C PHE A 199 -18.75 -7.00 4.17
N ALA A 200 -19.60 -7.17 5.17
CA ALA A 200 -20.95 -7.66 5.00
C ALA A 200 -21.91 -6.82 5.88
N THR A 201 -23.04 -6.39 5.32
CA THR A 201 -24.02 -5.56 6.05
C THR A 201 -24.71 -6.38 7.15
N ASP A 202 -25.41 -5.70 8.06
CA ASP A 202 -26.48 -6.35 8.83
C ASP A 202 -27.61 -6.80 7.89
N VAL A 203 -28.49 -7.68 8.37
CA VAL A 203 -29.70 -8.07 7.65
C VAL A 203 -30.63 -6.88 7.54
N MET A 204 -31.09 -6.61 6.32
CA MET A 204 -32.01 -5.53 5.99
C MET A 204 -33.42 -6.09 5.75
N HIS A 205 -34.43 -5.36 6.19
CA HIS A 205 -35.83 -5.77 6.14
C HIS A 205 -36.70 -4.68 5.50
N GLY A 206 -37.83 -5.07 4.91
CA GLY A 206 -38.81 -4.12 4.36
C GLY A 206 -38.43 -3.52 3.02
N HIS A 207 -37.38 -4.03 2.35
CA HIS A 207 -37.02 -3.62 0.99
C HIS A 207 -38.03 -4.20 -0.01
N PRO A 208 -38.46 -3.46 -1.04
CA PRO A 208 -39.18 -4.03 -2.18
C PRO A 208 -38.27 -5.07 -2.87
N CYS A 209 -38.75 -6.30 -2.98
CA CYS A 209 -38.00 -7.42 -3.54
C CYS A 209 -38.60 -7.90 -4.85
N PHE A 210 -37.73 -8.44 -5.70
CA PHE A 210 -38.08 -9.00 -7.00
C PHE A 210 -37.40 -10.36 -7.16
N GLU A 211 -38.11 -11.32 -7.74
CA GLU A 211 -37.53 -12.54 -8.28
C GLU A 211 -37.13 -12.27 -9.74
N VAL A 212 -35.84 -12.43 -10.04
CA VAL A 212 -35.28 -12.35 -11.39
C VAL A 212 -35.01 -13.77 -11.84
N ALA A 213 -35.74 -14.23 -12.86
CA ALA A 213 -35.54 -15.54 -13.49
C ALA A 213 -34.69 -15.41 -14.75
N PHE A 214 -33.75 -16.34 -14.92
CA PHE A 214 -32.82 -16.38 -16.04
C PHE A 214 -33.12 -17.55 -16.97
N SER A 215 -32.69 -17.44 -18.23
CA SER A 215 -32.92 -18.44 -19.28
C SER A 215 -32.26 -19.80 -19.07
N ASP A 216 -31.40 -19.92 -18.06
CA ASP A 216 -30.78 -21.18 -17.64
C ASP A 216 -31.52 -21.83 -16.46
N GLY A 217 -32.70 -21.31 -16.11
CA GLY A 217 -33.57 -21.76 -15.03
C GLY A 217 -33.20 -21.24 -13.64
N GLU A 218 -32.13 -20.45 -13.50
CA GLU A 218 -31.77 -19.84 -12.23
C GLU A 218 -32.76 -18.75 -11.83
N LYS A 219 -32.95 -18.59 -10.52
CA LYS A 219 -33.77 -17.53 -9.95
C LYS A 219 -33.02 -16.88 -8.80
N ILE A 220 -32.94 -15.56 -8.81
CA ILE A 220 -32.33 -14.77 -7.74
C ILE A 220 -33.36 -13.77 -7.21
N VAL A 221 -33.57 -13.79 -5.90
CA VAL A 221 -34.36 -12.77 -5.21
C VAL A 221 -33.43 -11.66 -4.74
N CYS A 222 -33.72 -10.44 -5.17
CA CYS A 222 -32.92 -9.26 -4.88
C CYS A 222 -33.80 -8.04 -4.59
N ASP A 223 -33.22 -7.00 -4.01
CA ASP A 223 -33.95 -5.74 -3.83
C ASP A 223 -34.12 -4.96 -5.14
N ALA A 224 -35.08 -4.04 -5.15
CA ALA A 224 -35.43 -3.22 -6.33
C ALA A 224 -34.24 -2.48 -6.92
N ASP A 225 -33.32 -2.06 -6.07
CA ASP A 225 -32.20 -1.24 -6.49
C ASP A 225 -31.01 -2.10 -6.96
N HIS A 226 -31.05 -3.44 -6.82
CA HIS A 226 -29.97 -4.36 -7.22
C HIS A 226 -29.51 -4.16 -8.66
N LEU A 227 -28.19 -4.04 -8.87
CA LEU A 227 -27.62 -3.73 -10.18
C LEU A 227 -27.28 -4.97 -11.00
N TRP A 228 -27.80 -5.00 -12.23
CA TRP A 228 -27.51 -6.00 -13.24
C TRP A 228 -26.78 -5.36 -14.42
N MET A 229 -25.66 -5.94 -14.86
CA MET A 229 -25.11 -5.65 -16.18
C MET A 229 -25.91 -6.45 -17.21
N VAL A 230 -26.50 -5.75 -18.18
CA VAL A 230 -27.38 -6.35 -19.19
C VAL A 230 -27.07 -5.82 -20.58
N HIS A 231 -27.22 -6.66 -21.59
CA HIS A 231 -27.19 -6.26 -23.00
C HIS A 231 -28.61 -6.17 -23.53
N ASN A 232 -29.04 -4.97 -23.93
CA ASN A 232 -30.41 -4.69 -24.39
C ASN A 232 -30.61 -4.86 -25.91
N GLY A 233 -29.60 -5.38 -26.62
CA GLY A 233 -29.59 -5.54 -28.07
C GLY A 233 -28.81 -4.43 -28.79
N SER A 234 -28.72 -3.22 -28.22
CA SER A 234 -27.93 -2.10 -28.76
C SER A 234 -26.58 -1.92 -28.08
N GLY A 235 -26.41 -2.49 -26.87
CA GLY A 235 -25.15 -2.48 -26.14
C GLY A 235 -25.32 -2.95 -24.70
N TRP A 236 -24.20 -3.00 -23.98
CA TRP A 236 -24.17 -3.28 -22.55
C TRP A 236 -24.53 -2.04 -21.74
N GLU A 237 -25.42 -2.20 -20.76
CA GLU A 237 -25.82 -1.16 -19.80
C GLU A 237 -26.01 -1.77 -18.41
N THR A 238 -25.92 -0.96 -17.35
CA THR A 238 -26.30 -1.41 -16.00
C THR A 238 -27.64 -0.82 -15.61
N ARG A 239 -28.52 -1.69 -15.10
CA ARG A 239 -29.87 -1.33 -14.65
C ARG A 239 -30.12 -1.82 -13.24
N THR A 240 -30.93 -1.06 -12.50
CA THR A 240 -31.53 -1.55 -11.24
C THR A 240 -32.63 -2.55 -11.55
N THR A 241 -32.87 -3.54 -10.69
CA THR A 241 -33.95 -4.53 -10.86
C THR A 241 -35.31 -3.89 -11.14
N GLY A 242 -35.64 -2.81 -10.42
CA GLY A 242 -36.89 -2.07 -10.59
C GLY A 242 -36.98 -1.25 -11.89
N SER A 243 -35.86 -1.05 -12.60
CA SER A 243 -35.83 -0.33 -13.89
C SER A 243 -35.80 -1.24 -15.12
N LEU A 244 -35.66 -2.54 -14.91
CA LEU A 244 -35.65 -3.53 -16.00
C LEU A 244 -37.10 -3.80 -16.45
N ASP A 245 -37.32 -3.72 -17.76
CA ASP A 245 -38.60 -4.07 -18.37
C ASP A 245 -38.61 -5.56 -18.75
N SER A 246 -39.44 -6.35 -18.09
CA SER A 246 -39.53 -7.80 -18.28
C SER A 246 -39.91 -8.23 -19.70
N ARG A 247 -40.29 -7.31 -20.59
CA ARG A 247 -40.57 -7.57 -22.00
C ARG A 247 -39.30 -7.66 -22.85
N PHE A 248 -38.15 -7.22 -22.35
CA PHE A 248 -36.88 -7.24 -23.07
C PHE A 248 -35.99 -8.40 -22.63
N PRO A 249 -35.43 -9.20 -23.58
CA PRO A 249 -34.54 -10.32 -23.26
C PRO A 249 -33.11 -9.83 -22.98
N TYR A 250 -32.94 -9.15 -21.86
CA TYR A 250 -31.67 -8.60 -21.39
C TYR A 250 -30.62 -9.71 -21.20
N ARG A 251 -29.55 -9.75 -22.02
CA ARG A 251 -28.48 -10.76 -21.86
C ARG A 251 -27.51 -10.36 -20.75
N LEU A 252 -26.99 -11.33 -20.00
CA LEU A 252 -25.96 -11.08 -18.99
C LEU A 252 -24.56 -11.35 -19.55
N PRO A 253 -23.51 -10.78 -18.92
CA PRO A 253 -22.13 -11.04 -19.29
C PRO A 253 -21.85 -12.55 -19.20
N PRO A 254 -21.12 -13.12 -20.17
CA PRO A 254 -20.83 -14.54 -20.15
C PRO A 254 -19.92 -14.86 -18.96
N THR A 255 -20.37 -15.80 -18.13
CA THR A 255 -19.55 -16.33 -17.02
C THR A 255 -18.60 -17.42 -17.53
N PHE A 256 -19.01 -18.14 -18.58
CA PHE A 256 -18.26 -19.22 -19.21
C PHE A 256 -18.22 -19.04 -20.74
N PRO A 257 -17.27 -19.67 -21.44
CA PRO A 257 -17.29 -19.72 -22.90
C PRO A 257 -18.63 -20.30 -23.40
N ASN A 258 -19.33 -19.56 -24.27
CA ASN A 258 -20.68 -19.85 -24.79
C ASN A 258 -21.88 -19.59 -23.85
N ASP A 259 -21.68 -18.89 -22.73
CA ASP A 259 -22.79 -18.41 -21.91
C ASP A 259 -23.57 -17.32 -22.68
N ASN A 260 -24.87 -17.57 -22.93
CA ASN A 260 -25.79 -16.66 -23.58
C ASN A 260 -27.05 -16.42 -22.70
N ARG A 261 -26.84 -16.44 -21.37
CA ARG A 261 -27.88 -16.20 -20.37
C ARG A 261 -28.57 -14.86 -20.62
N HIS A 262 -29.89 -14.86 -20.48
CA HIS A 262 -30.70 -13.64 -20.45
C HIS A 262 -31.77 -13.70 -19.37
N ILE A 263 -32.30 -12.53 -19.01
CA ILE A 263 -33.42 -12.41 -18.08
C ILE A 263 -34.70 -12.81 -18.81
N GLU A 264 -35.43 -13.78 -18.24
CA GLU A 264 -36.73 -14.23 -18.74
C GLU A 264 -37.88 -13.48 -18.08
N SER A 265 -37.79 -13.22 -16.78
CA SER A 265 -38.84 -12.50 -16.06
C SER A 265 -38.31 -11.79 -14.82
N ILE A 266 -39.01 -10.71 -14.46
CA ILE A 266 -38.77 -9.91 -13.26
C ILE A 266 -40.12 -9.70 -12.60
N VAL A 267 -40.34 -10.32 -11.45
CA VAL A 267 -41.64 -10.32 -10.78
C VAL A 267 -41.49 -9.76 -9.37
N PRO A 268 -42.28 -8.75 -8.97
CA PRO A 268 -42.32 -8.31 -7.58
C PRO A 268 -42.72 -9.47 -6.67
N VAL A 269 -42.00 -9.65 -5.56
CA VAL A 269 -42.31 -10.66 -4.54
C VAL A 269 -42.48 -10.00 -3.17
N PRO A 270 -43.10 -10.68 -2.19
CA PRO A 270 -43.11 -10.19 -0.81
C PRO A 270 -41.69 -9.85 -0.35
N SER A 271 -41.56 -8.77 0.43
CA SER A 271 -40.26 -8.37 0.99
C SER A 271 -39.67 -9.54 1.80
N VAL A 272 -38.43 -9.90 1.49
CA VAL A 272 -37.66 -10.89 2.25
C VAL A 272 -36.48 -10.19 2.94
N PRO A 273 -35.93 -10.78 4.01
CA PRO A 273 -34.66 -10.32 4.56
C PRO A 273 -33.57 -10.40 3.49
N VAL A 274 -32.82 -9.31 3.32
CA VAL A 274 -31.75 -9.21 2.32
C VAL A 274 -30.46 -8.70 2.95
N ARG A 275 -29.33 -8.96 2.31
CA ARG A 275 -28.00 -8.53 2.77
C ARG A 275 -27.09 -8.25 1.58
N CYS A 276 -26.06 -7.45 1.81
CA CYS A 276 -25.05 -7.12 0.82
C CYS A 276 -23.65 -7.45 1.35
N ILE A 277 -22.76 -7.87 0.47
CA ILE A 277 -21.33 -8.06 0.74
C ILE A 277 -20.47 -7.19 -0.17
N GLN A 278 -19.28 -6.84 0.30
CA GLN A 278 -18.25 -6.17 -0.49
C GLN A 278 -17.04 -7.09 -0.59
N VAL A 279 -16.48 -7.18 -1.79
CA VAL A 279 -15.30 -7.98 -2.11
C VAL A 279 -14.10 -7.11 -2.46
N ASP A 280 -12.89 -7.66 -2.36
CA ASP A 280 -11.62 -6.97 -2.67
C ASP A 280 -11.18 -7.06 -4.14
N SER A 281 -11.95 -7.73 -5.01
CA SER A 281 -11.69 -7.80 -6.45
C SER A 281 -11.55 -6.40 -7.07
N SER A 282 -10.69 -6.27 -8.07
CA SER A 282 -10.44 -5.00 -8.77
C SER A 282 -11.69 -4.47 -9.47
N SER A 283 -12.50 -5.38 -10.03
CA SER A 283 -13.80 -5.12 -10.67
C SER A 283 -14.92 -4.84 -9.67
N ARG A 284 -14.72 -5.22 -8.39
CA ARG A 284 -15.73 -5.18 -7.33
C ARG A 284 -16.99 -6.00 -7.65
N LEU A 285 -16.88 -6.92 -8.61
CA LEU A 285 -17.91 -7.89 -8.94
C LEU A 285 -17.67 -9.21 -8.19
N TYR A 286 -18.76 -9.95 -7.94
CA TYR A 286 -18.71 -11.32 -7.43
C TYR A 286 -19.86 -12.16 -7.99
N LEU A 287 -19.67 -13.48 -8.01
CA LEU A 287 -20.63 -14.45 -8.50
C LEU A 287 -21.66 -14.81 -7.41
N ALA A 288 -22.93 -14.88 -7.78
CA ALA A 288 -24.04 -15.24 -6.90
C ALA A 288 -25.06 -16.16 -7.60
N GLY A 289 -25.81 -16.94 -6.83
CA GLY A 289 -26.71 -17.97 -7.36
C GLY A 289 -25.97 -19.25 -7.76
N ARG A 290 -26.73 -20.34 -7.95
CA ARG A 290 -26.18 -21.69 -8.27
C ARG A 290 -25.52 -21.72 -9.64
N LYS A 291 -25.92 -20.80 -10.52
CA LYS A 291 -25.37 -20.63 -11.86
C LYS A 291 -24.32 -19.54 -11.97
N MET A 292 -23.87 -18.98 -10.83
CA MET A 292 -22.75 -18.04 -10.75
C MET A 292 -22.97 -16.78 -11.62
N VAL A 293 -23.96 -15.97 -11.25
CA VAL A 293 -24.31 -14.71 -11.91
C VAL A 293 -23.47 -13.55 -11.33
N PRO A 294 -22.77 -12.72 -12.14
CA PRO A 294 -21.96 -11.61 -11.64
C PRO A 294 -22.80 -10.41 -11.15
N THR A 295 -22.43 -9.83 -10.00
CA THR A 295 -23.13 -8.70 -9.32
C THR A 295 -22.15 -7.65 -8.76
N HIS A 296 -22.56 -6.38 -8.51
CA HIS A 296 -21.66 -5.20 -8.33
C HIS A 296 -21.60 -4.57 -6.91
N ASN A 297 -20.67 -3.60 -6.67
CA ASN A 297 -20.50 -2.78 -5.46
C ASN A 297 -20.24 -1.27 -5.78
N THR A 298 -20.61 -0.29 -4.92
CA THR A 298 -20.69 1.16 -5.29
C THR A 298 -19.41 1.99 -5.04
N VAL A 299 -18.90 2.72 -6.05
CA VAL A 299 -17.62 3.48 -6.04
C VAL A 299 -17.76 5.02 -6.18
N LEU A 300 -18.95 5.53 -6.54
CA LEU A 300 -19.19 6.94 -6.91
C LEU A 300 -18.86 7.98 -5.81
N CYS A 301 -19.16 7.69 -4.54
CA CYS A 301 -18.89 8.64 -3.45
C CYS A 301 -17.39 8.89 -3.24
N GLN A 302 -16.58 7.83 -3.40
CA GLN A 302 -15.14 7.94 -3.20
C GLN A 302 -14.50 8.73 -4.34
N THR A 303 -14.96 8.53 -5.58
CA THR A 303 -14.48 9.34 -6.71
C THR A 303 -14.87 10.81 -6.59
N ALA A 304 -16.04 11.12 -6.01
CA ALA A 304 -16.44 12.49 -5.70
C ALA A 304 -15.50 13.17 -4.69
N VAL A 305 -15.04 12.43 -3.67
CA VAL A 305 -14.07 12.93 -2.68
C VAL A 305 -12.73 13.27 -3.35
N VAL A 306 -12.23 12.38 -4.21
CA VAL A 306 -10.99 12.62 -4.96
C VAL A 306 -11.15 13.85 -5.85
N TRP A 307 -12.26 13.94 -6.60
CA TRP A 307 -12.53 15.07 -7.47
C TRP A 307 -12.63 16.41 -6.71
N ALA A 308 -13.30 16.43 -5.57
CA ALA A 308 -13.40 17.61 -4.71
C ALA A 308 -12.04 18.04 -4.13
N ALA A 309 -11.19 17.07 -3.78
CA ALA A 309 -9.83 17.36 -3.32
C ALA A 309 -8.95 17.91 -4.44
N LEU A 310 -8.97 17.30 -5.63
CA LEU A 310 -8.18 17.72 -6.79
C LEU A 310 -8.60 19.07 -7.35
N SER A 311 -9.88 19.42 -7.25
CA SER A 311 -10.39 20.74 -7.65
C SER A 311 -10.03 21.86 -6.68
N GLY A 312 -9.50 21.53 -5.49
CA GLY A 312 -9.17 22.52 -4.46
C GLY A 312 -10.39 23.28 -3.93
N ALA A 313 -11.59 22.74 -4.11
CA ALA A 313 -12.84 23.40 -3.78
C ALA A 313 -12.98 23.70 -2.27
N THR A 314 -12.38 22.86 -1.42
CA THR A 314 -12.37 23.06 0.03
C THR A 314 -11.00 22.65 0.61
N PRO A 315 -10.55 23.26 1.72
CA PRO A 315 -9.30 22.84 2.38
C PRO A 315 -9.33 21.40 2.91
N PHE A 316 -10.52 20.89 3.25
CA PHE A 316 -10.71 19.54 3.79
C PHE A 316 -12.00 18.93 3.25
N VAL A 317 -11.89 17.73 2.68
CA VAL A 317 -13.03 16.89 2.30
C VAL A 317 -13.22 15.82 3.37
N CYS A 318 -14.41 15.75 3.96
CA CYS A 318 -14.73 14.74 4.97
C CYS A 318 -15.51 13.57 4.35
N LEU A 319 -14.98 12.35 4.48
CA LEU A 319 -15.69 11.11 4.15
C LEU A 319 -16.00 10.36 5.45
N ILE A 320 -17.28 10.25 5.79
CA ILE A 320 -17.73 9.60 7.02
C ILE A 320 -18.11 8.15 6.72
N ALA A 321 -17.60 7.22 7.53
CA ALA A 321 -17.97 5.82 7.49
C ALA A 321 -18.67 5.41 8.79
N ALA A 322 -19.43 4.32 8.73
CA ALA A 322 -20.16 3.79 9.89
C ALA A 322 -19.26 3.12 10.95
N SER A 323 -17.98 2.84 10.64
CA SER A 323 -17.01 2.25 11.57
C SER A 323 -15.58 2.72 11.26
N ALA A 324 -14.69 2.62 12.24
CA ALA A 324 -13.27 2.97 12.09
C ALA A 324 -12.56 2.12 11.02
N GLU A 325 -12.78 0.80 11.05
CA GLU A 325 -12.23 -0.13 10.04
C GLU A 325 -12.69 0.25 8.62
N ARG A 326 -13.97 0.60 8.45
CA ARG A 326 -14.49 1.02 7.15
C ARG A 326 -13.93 2.36 6.71
N ALA A 327 -13.75 3.31 7.63
CA ALA A 327 -13.09 4.57 7.32
C ALA A 327 -11.66 4.33 6.81
N GLN A 328 -10.92 3.40 7.44
CA GLN A 328 -9.58 3.01 7.02
C GLN A 328 -9.58 2.39 5.62
N ASN A 329 -10.49 1.46 5.32
CA ASN A 329 -10.59 0.84 3.99
C ASN A 329 -10.95 1.85 2.89
N LEU A 330 -11.88 2.77 3.16
CA LEU A 330 -12.22 3.84 2.20
C LEU A 330 -11.03 4.75 1.91
N LEU A 331 -10.22 5.06 2.93
CA LEU A 331 -9.01 5.86 2.80
C LEU A 331 -7.91 5.12 2.04
N GLU A 332 -7.69 3.83 2.31
CA GLU A 332 -6.70 3.02 1.59
C GLU A 332 -7.04 2.87 0.09
N ASN A 333 -8.32 2.79 -0.27
CA ASN A 333 -8.76 2.82 -1.67
C ASN A 333 -8.36 4.13 -2.36
N ILE A 334 -8.62 5.27 -1.71
CA ILE A 334 -8.26 6.59 -2.25
C ILE A 334 -6.74 6.70 -2.42
N LYS A 335 -5.97 6.30 -1.42
CA LYS A 335 -4.50 6.27 -1.51
C LYS A 335 -4.02 5.43 -2.68
N THR A 336 -4.57 4.22 -2.83
CA THR A 336 -4.23 3.31 -3.92
C THR A 336 -4.50 3.95 -5.28
N TRP A 337 -5.61 4.70 -5.46
CA TRP A 337 -5.84 5.42 -6.71
C TRP A 337 -4.82 6.53 -6.95
N LEU A 338 -4.49 7.33 -5.95
CA LEU A 338 -3.47 8.39 -6.08
C LEU A 338 -2.06 7.83 -6.38
N GLU A 339 -1.78 6.61 -5.94
CA GLU A 339 -0.50 5.91 -6.16
C GLU A 339 -0.46 5.10 -7.47
N CYS A 340 -1.58 4.52 -7.90
CA CYS A 340 -1.56 3.50 -8.96
C CYS A 340 -2.36 3.88 -10.22
N ASN A 341 -3.23 4.89 -10.18
CA ASN A 341 -4.01 5.31 -11.34
C ASN A 341 -3.12 6.11 -12.31
N VAL A 342 -2.71 5.47 -13.41
CA VAL A 342 -1.77 6.05 -14.38
C VAL A 342 -2.34 7.30 -15.06
N PRO A 343 -3.54 7.29 -15.68
CA PRO A 343 -4.11 8.49 -16.28
C PRO A 343 -4.25 9.66 -15.31
N LEU A 344 -4.62 9.37 -14.05
CA LEU A 344 -4.74 10.40 -13.02
C LEU A 344 -3.38 11.00 -12.65
N ALA A 345 -2.33 10.16 -12.53
CA ALA A 345 -0.99 10.61 -12.18
C ALA A 345 -0.33 11.42 -13.30
N GLU A 346 -0.64 11.11 -14.56
CA GLU A 346 -0.17 11.85 -15.74
C GLU A 346 -0.76 13.27 -15.81
N ASP A 347 -2.03 13.43 -15.44
CA ASP A 347 -2.72 14.74 -15.54
C ASP A 347 -2.67 15.56 -14.24
N PHE A 348 -2.51 14.91 -13.09
CA PHE A 348 -2.40 15.55 -11.77
C PHE A 348 -1.07 15.23 -11.08
N PRO A 349 0.09 15.50 -11.73
CA PRO A 349 1.39 15.25 -11.15
C PRO A 349 1.59 16.04 -9.84
N GLU A 350 1.02 17.25 -9.72
CA GLU A 350 1.14 18.07 -8.52
C GLU A 350 0.49 17.45 -7.27
N VAL A 351 -0.36 16.43 -7.44
CA VAL A 351 -0.96 15.68 -6.33
C VAL A 351 -0.39 14.26 -6.26
N CYS A 352 -0.38 13.53 -7.37
CA CYS A 352 -0.03 12.11 -7.37
C CYS A 352 1.48 11.88 -7.20
N PHE A 353 2.33 12.75 -7.74
CA PHE A 353 3.77 12.59 -7.65
C PHE A 353 4.30 12.76 -6.20
N PRO A 354 3.93 13.83 -5.45
CA PRO A 354 4.30 13.94 -4.04
C PRO A 354 3.84 12.73 -3.21
N VAL A 355 2.61 12.24 -3.45
CA VAL A 355 2.06 11.07 -2.75
C VAL A 355 2.91 9.82 -3.03
N LYS A 356 3.30 9.57 -4.28
CA LYS A 356 4.19 8.45 -4.64
C LYS A 356 5.55 8.56 -3.95
N CYS A 357 6.14 9.76 -3.88
CA CYS A 357 7.42 10.00 -3.22
C CYS A 357 7.39 9.74 -1.70
N LEU A 358 6.20 9.66 -1.07
CA LEU A 358 6.10 9.26 0.33
C LEU A 358 6.42 7.79 0.57
N GLU A 359 6.31 6.94 -0.46
CA GLU A 359 6.53 5.48 -0.37
C GLU A 359 5.74 4.83 0.77
N ARG A 360 4.49 5.30 1.00
CA ARG A 360 3.62 4.90 2.13
C ARG A 360 4.19 5.15 3.53
N ILE A 361 5.22 5.99 3.67
CA ILE A 361 5.79 6.38 4.97
C ILE A 361 5.18 7.72 5.39
N ALA A 362 4.11 7.66 6.17
CA ALA A 362 3.34 8.84 6.61
C ALA A 362 4.20 9.92 7.30
N ASN A 363 5.30 9.56 7.96
CA ASN A 363 6.20 10.51 8.61
C ASN A 363 6.97 11.39 7.63
N ARG A 364 7.11 10.99 6.36
CA ARG A 364 7.78 11.80 5.33
C ARG A 364 6.96 13.02 4.90
N GLN A 365 5.64 13.02 5.11
CA GLN A 365 4.75 14.10 4.68
C GLN A 365 5.13 15.48 5.26
N LYS A 366 5.52 15.53 6.54
CA LYS A 366 5.77 16.81 7.25
C LYS A 366 7.03 17.53 6.77
N GLY A 367 7.95 16.79 6.16
CA GLY A 367 9.23 17.31 5.69
C GLY A 367 9.34 17.38 4.18
N GLN A 368 8.35 16.88 3.43
CA GLN A 368 8.43 16.83 1.97
C GLN A 368 8.39 18.24 1.39
N LYS A 369 9.27 18.51 0.43
CA LYS A 369 9.43 19.79 -0.23
C LYS A 369 9.48 19.63 -1.74
N HIS A 370 9.09 20.69 -2.46
CA HIS A 370 9.21 20.78 -3.91
C HIS A 370 10.04 22.03 -4.23
N LEU A 371 11.25 21.82 -4.77
CA LEU A 371 12.23 22.87 -5.08
C LEU A 371 12.78 23.61 -3.84
N GLY A 372 13.04 22.87 -2.76
CA GLY A 372 13.62 23.38 -1.50
C GLY A 372 12.62 23.85 -0.45
#